data_AF-A0A1E4R9K3-F1
#
_entry.id   AF-A0A1E4R9K3-F1
#
_cell.length_a   1.000
_cell.length_b   1.000
_cell.length_c   1.000
_cell.angle_alpha   90.00
_cell.angle_beta   90.00
_cell.angle_gamma   90.00
#
_symmetry.space_group_name_H-M   'P 1'
#
loop_
_entity.id
_entity.type
_entity.pdbx_description
1 polymer ?
#
loop_
_entity_poly.entity_id
_entity_poly.type
_entity_poly.pdbx_seq_one_letter_code
_entity_poly.pdbx_strand_id
1 'polypeptide(L)' 'MKINWKVRIQHKPFWVSLIALLLVLANQIAGIFNVDITIYNAQITAISETVLSILGLLGIIIDPTTEGTSDS' A
#
# COMPACT_ATOMS: atom_id res chain seq x y z
N MET A 1 -1.96 12.16 22.58
CA MET A 1 -2.24 10.90 21.87
C MET A 1 -0.98 10.48 21.13
N LYS A 2 -0.32 9.37 21.51
CA LYS A 2 0.94 8.92 20.86
C LYS A 2 0.58 7.94 19.75
N ILE A 3 0.86 8.30 18.50
CA ILE A 3 0.62 7.39 17.37
C ILE A 3 1.64 6.25 17.44
N ASN A 4 1.13 5.01 17.46
CA ASN A 4 1.98 3.83 17.42
C ASN A 4 2.30 3.46 15.97
N TRP A 5 3.34 4.08 15.44
CA TRP A 5 3.80 3.89 14.07
C TRP A 5 4.24 2.46 13.77
N LYS A 6 4.78 1.75 14.77
CA LYS A 6 5.19 0.34 14.63
C LYS A 6 4.00 -0.53 14.21
N VAL A 7 2.87 -0.36 14.89
CA VAL A 7 1.64 -1.12 14.61
C VAL A 7 1.04 -0.71 13.27
N ARG A 8 1.02 0.59 12.94
CA ARG A 8 0.47 1.09 11.67
C ARG A 8 1.18 0.51 10.45
N ILE A 9 2.51 0.45 10.46
CA ILE A 9 3.31 -0.07 9.35
C ILE A 9 3.10 -1.58 9.15
N GLN A 10 2.74 -2.31 10.21
CA GLN A 10 2.46 -3.73 10.14
C GLN A 10 1.11 -4.08 9.48
N HIS A 11 0.21 -3.11 9.33
CA HIS A 11 -1.12 -3.35 8.78
C HIS A 11 -1.16 -3.19 7.25
N LYS A 12 -1.66 -4.21 6.53
CA LYS A 12 -1.89 -4.17 5.08
C LYS A 12 -2.76 -2.99 4.61
N PRO A 13 -3.87 -2.64 5.29
CA PRO A 13 -4.68 -1.47 4.92
C PRO A 13 -3.93 -0.14 4.96
N PHE A 14 -2.92 0.01 5.85
CA PHE A 14 -2.11 1.23 5.91
C PHE A 14 -1.37 1.44 4.59
N TRP A 15 -0.69 0.41 4.09
CA TRP A 15 0.05 0.49 2.82
C TRP A 15 -0.86 0.68 1.61
N VAL A 16 -2.00 -0.02 1.56
CA VAL A 16 -2.99 0.17 0.49
C VAL A 16 -3.50 1.61 0.47
N SER A 17 -3.87 2.16 1.63
CA SER A 17 -4.33 3.54 1.74
C SER A 17 -3.25 4.57 1.40
N LEU A 18 -2.00 4.29 1.76
CA LEU A 18 -0.85 5.14 1.43
C LEU A 18 -0.60 5.19 -0.08
N ILE A 19 -0.61 4.03 -0.75
CA ILE A 19 -0.45 3.93 -2.20
C ILE A 19 -1.60 4.66 -2.90
N ALA A 20 -2.84 4.45 -2.47
CA ALA A 20 -4.00 5.14 -3.04
C ALA A 20 -3.90 6.67 -2.89
N LEU A 21 -3.46 7.15 -1.73
CA LEU A 21 -3.26 8.58 -1.48
C LEU A 21 -2.17 9.17 -2.40
N LEU A 22 -1.04 8.46 -2.54
CA LEU A 22 0.05 8.88 -3.42
C LEU A 22 -0.40 8.92 -4.89
N LEU A 23 -1.21 7.96 -5.33
CA LEU A 23 -1.75 7.93 -6.68
C LEU A 23 -2.70 9.10 -6.93
N VAL A 24 -3.59 9.41 -5.99
CA VAL A 24 -4.49 10.57 -6.10
C VAL A 24 -3.69 11.87 -6.16
N LEU A 25 -2.68 12.02 -5.30
CA LEU A 25 -1.79 13.19 -5.32
C LEU A 25 -1.07 13.32 -6.66
N ALA A 26 -0.54 12.23 -7.20
CA ALA A 26 0.12 12.22 -8.50
C ALA A 26 -0.83 12.66 -9.63
N ASN A 27 -2.08 12.19 -9.61
CA ASN A 27 -3.10 12.60 -10.58
C ASN A 27 -3.45 14.09 -10.44
N GLN A 28 -3.57 14.61 -9.22
CA GLN A 28 -3.82 16.04 -8.98
C GLN A 28 -2.68 16.91 -9.51
N ILE A 29 -1.43 16.52 -9.25
CA ILE A 29 -0.25 17.22 -9.75
C ILE A 29 -0.20 17.16 -11.28
N ALA A 30 -0.40 15.99 -11.88
CA ALA A 30 -0.43 15.81 -13.33
C ALA A 30 -1.53 16.66 -13.99
N GLY A 31 -2.69 16.77 -13.34
CA GLY A 31 -3.79 17.63 -13.76
C GLY A 31 -3.43 19.12 -13.85
N ILE A 32 -2.55 19.61 -12.97
CA ILE A 32 -2.04 21.01 -13.05
C ILE A 32 -1.30 21.24 -14.37
N PHE A 33 -0.60 20.22 -14.87
CA PHE A 33 0.15 20.26 -16.12
C PHE A 33 -0.64 19.75 -17.34
N ASN A 34 -1.92 19.42 -17.16
CA ASN A 34 -2.78 18.84 -18.19
C ASN A 34 -2.22 17.53 -18.79
N VAL A 35 -1.52 16.73 -17.97
CA VAL A 35 -0.96 15.43 -18.35
C VAL A 35 -1.87 14.33 -17.83
N ASP A 36 -2.27 13.41 -18.73
CA ASP A 36 -3.03 12.22 -18.36
C ASP A 36 -2.08 11.06 -18.02
N ILE A 37 -1.99 10.73 -16.73
CA ILE A 37 -1.22 9.60 -16.22
C ILE A 37 -2.07 8.37 -15.97
N THR A 38 -3.39 8.44 -16.18
CA THR A 38 -4.31 7.30 -15.97
C THR A 38 -4.03 6.14 -16.93
N ILE A 39 -3.38 6.41 -18.05
CA ILE A 39 -2.87 5.41 -19.00
C ILE A 39 -1.91 4.40 -18.34
N TYR A 40 -1.29 4.78 -17.22
CA TYR A 40 -0.35 3.93 -16.48
C TYR A 40 -1.00 3.18 -15.32
N ASN A 41 -2.33 3.26 -15.14
CA ASN A 41 -3.02 2.64 -14.01
C ASN A 41 -2.71 1.14 -13.86
N ALA A 42 -2.68 0.39 -14.96
CA ALA A 42 -2.38 -1.05 -14.93
C ALA A 42 -0.95 -1.33 -14.42
N GLN A 43 0.03 -0.56 -14.90
CA GLN A 43 1.43 -0.67 -14.48
C GLN A 43 1.60 -0.25 -13.02
N ILE A 44 0.93 0.82 -12.60
CA ILE A 44 0.94 1.30 -11.21
C ILE A 44 0.35 0.24 -10.27
N THR A 45 -0.76 -0.41 -10.66
CA THR A 45 -1.34 -1.52 -9.88
C THR A 45 -0.36 -2.68 -9.77
N ALA A 46 0.25 -3.13 -10.87
CA ALA A 46 1.21 -4.24 -10.85
C ALA A 46 2.45 -3.94 -9.99
N ILE A 47 2.97 -2.71 -10.07
CA ILE A 47 4.09 -2.25 -9.21
C ILE A 47 3.65 -2.25 -7.75
N SER A 48 2.46 -1.75 -7.45
CA SER A 48 1.91 -1.68 -6.09
C SER A 48 1.74 -3.08 -5.48
N GLU A 49 1.22 -4.03 -6.25
CA GLU A 49 1.11 -5.43 -5.85
C GLU A 49 2.48 -6.03 -5.56
N THR A 50 3.46 -5.82 -6.45
CA THR A 50 4.83 -6.32 -6.27
C THR A 50 5.46 -5.77 -4.99
N VAL A 51 5.30 -4.47 -4.72
CA VAL A 51 5.78 -3.83 -3.49
C VAL A 51 5.12 -4.44 -2.26
N LEU A 52 3.79 -4.60 -2.27
CA LEU A 52 3.06 -5.21 -1.17
C LEU A 52 3.49 -6.67 -0.94
N SER A 53 3.72 -7.44 -2.00
CA SER A 53 4.23 -8.82 -1.91
C SER A 53 5.63 -8.89 -1.32
N ILE A 54 6.54 -7.98 -1.70
CA ILE A 54 7.88 -7.89 -1.10
C ILE A 54 7.77 -7.55 0.39
N LEU A 55 6.94 -6.57 0.75
CA LEU A 55 6.74 -6.20 2.16
C LEU A 55 6.11 -7.32 3.00
N GLY A 56 5.21 -8.11 2.39
CA GLY A 56 4.68 -9.33 3.00
C GLY A 56 5.74 -10.41 3.18
N LEU A 57 6.56 -10.68 2.16
CA LEU A 57 7.67 -11.64 2.23
C LEU A 57 8.71 -11.28 3.29
N LEU A 58 9.00 -9.99 3.46
CA LEU A 58 9.92 -9.50 4.50
C LEU A 58 9.31 -9.51 5.91
N GLY A 59 8.05 -9.90 6.07
CA GLY A 59 7.33 -9.88 7.35
C GLY A 59 7.07 -8.47 7.90
N ILE A 60 7.21 -7.44 7.05
CA ILE A 60 6.94 -6.04 7.42
C ILE A 60 5.43 -5.82 7.51
N ILE A 61 4.67 -6.37 6.55
CA ILE A 61 3.21 -6.39 6.59
C ILE A 61 2.77 -7.74 7.15
N ILE A 62 2.05 -7.68 8.25
CA ILE A 62 1.40 -8.84 8.86
C ILE A 62 0.03 -8.95 8.21
N ASP A 63 -0.17 -9.98 7.39
CA ASP A 63 -1.49 -10.33 6.90
C ASP A 63 -2.27 -11.01 8.03
N PRO A 64 -3.39 -10.45 8.51
CA PRO A 64 -4.22 -11.10 9.53
C PRO A 64 -4.93 -12.36 9.01
N THR A 65 -4.76 -12.76 7.73
CA THR A 65 -5.30 -14.01 7.19
C THR A 65 -4.54 -15.28 7.60
N THR A 66 -3.51 -15.19 8.46
CA THR A 66 -3.17 -16.30 9.37
C THR A 66 -3.92 -16.15 10.69
N GLU A 67 -5.24 -16.40 10.65
CA GLU A 67 -5.94 -16.98 11.79
C GLU A 67 -5.47 -18.45 11.88
N GLY A 68 -4.45 -18.72 12.70
CA GLY A 68 -3.83 -20.04 12.68
C GLY A 68 -2.61 -20.22 13.56
N THR A 69 -2.66 -19.77 14.81
CA THR A 69 -1.93 -20.45 15.89
C THR A 69 -2.93 -20.91 16.95
N SER A 70 -3.86 -21.76 16.52
CA SER A 70 -4.32 -22.86 17.35
C SER A 70 -3.53 -24.07 16.89
N ASP A 71 -2.35 -24.27 17.45
CA ASP A 71 -1.98 -25.64 17.79
C ASP A 71 -1.13 -25.61 19.07
N SER A 72 -1.81 -25.99 20.16
CA SER A 72 -1.34 -26.20 21.54
C SER A 72 -0.94 -24.98 22.37
#